data_AF-R7VLX0-F1
#
_entry.id   AF-R7VLX0-F1
#
_cell.length_a   1.000
_cell.length_b   1.000
_cell.length_c   1.000
_cell.angle_alpha   90.00
_cell.angle_beta   90.00
_cell.angle_gamma   90.00
#
_symmetry.space_group_name_H-M   'P 1'
#
loop_
_entity.id
_entity.type
_entity.pdbx_description
1 polymer ?
#
loop_
_entity_poly.entity_id
_entity_poly.type
_entity_poly.pdbx_seq_one_letter_code
_entity_poly.pdbx_strand_id
1 'polypeptide(L)'
;IKVYLGHPEDVPLVNELGFAVSPGTHTLIAMSHERVTFLKPPYGKCGNLALDHFANYTYNQCIVDCHTNTLINKCGCKLSFMPGLSKSLDRILF
;
A
#
# COMPACT_ATOMS: atom_id res chain seq x y z
N ILE A 1 -14.36 10.14 -10.27
CA ILE A 1 -13.35 9.04 -10.19
C ILE A 1 -12.35 9.37 -9.09
N LYS A 2 -11.68 8.36 -8.52
CA LYS A 2 -10.58 8.57 -7.57
C LYS A 2 -9.27 8.12 -8.21
N VAL A 3 -8.25 8.97 -8.15
CA VAL A 3 -6.96 8.76 -8.81
C VAL A 3 -5.86 8.85 -7.77
N TYR A 4 -4.89 7.94 -7.84
CA TYR A 4 -3.71 7.94 -6.98
C TYR A 4 -2.47 7.97 -7.87
N LEU A 5 -1.52 8.82 -7.52
CA LEU A 5 -0.21 8.91 -8.14
C LEU A 5 0.81 8.42 -7.12
N GLY A 6 1.48 7.31 -7.43
CA GLY A 6 2.46 6.68 -6.55
C GLY A 6 3.59 6.04 -7.34
N HIS A 7 4.62 5.59 -6.63
CA HIS A 7 5.74 4.88 -7.25
C HIS A 7 5.28 3.47 -7.70
N PRO A 8 5.72 2.96 -8.88
CA PRO A 8 5.27 1.67 -9.41
C PRO A 8 5.55 0.46 -8.51
N GLU A 9 6.61 0.54 -7.70
CA GLU A 9 6.98 -0.53 -6.77
C GLU A 9 6.16 -0.53 -5.48
N ASP A 10 5.40 0.53 -5.20
CA ASP A 10 4.62 0.66 -3.97
C ASP A 10 3.16 0.19 -4.17
N VAL A 11 2.46 -0.08 -3.07
CA VAL A 11 1.05 -0.50 -3.09
C VAL A 11 0.12 0.67 -3.43
N PRO A 12 -0.92 0.45 -4.25
CA PRO A 12 -1.84 1.52 -4.64
C PRO A 12 -2.86 1.83 -3.53
N LEU A 13 -2.54 2.82 -2.69
CA LEU A 13 -3.42 3.27 -1.59
C LEU A 13 -4.49 4.27 -2.04
N VAL A 14 -5.28 3.91 -3.06
CA VAL A 14 -6.31 4.79 -3.66
C VAL A 14 -7.31 5.28 -2.60
N ASN A 15 -7.70 4.43 -1.65
CA ASN A 15 -8.68 4.78 -0.63
C ASN A 15 -8.17 5.83 0.37
N GLU A 16 -6.88 5.87 0.65
CA GLU A 16 -6.29 6.76 1.66
C GLU A 16 -5.66 8.00 1.03
N LEU A 17 -4.88 7.82 -0.04
CA LEU A 17 -4.04 8.86 -0.64
C LEU A 17 -4.53 9.35 -2.01
N GLY A 18 -5.59 8.74 -2.55
CA GLY A 18 -6.15 9.18 -3.83
C GLY A 18 -6.93 10.49 -3.72
N PHE A 19 -6.91 11.30 -4.79
CA PHE A 19 -7.72 12.50 -4.94
C PHE A 19 -8.89 12.25 -5.90
N ALA A 20 -9.96 13.04 -5.75
CA ALA A 20 -11.15 12.90 -6.58
C ALA A 20 -11.09 13.82 -7.81
N VAL A 21 -11.55 13.29 -8.96
CA VAL A 21 -11.77 14.06 -10.19
C VAL A 21 -13.24 13.94 -10.58
N SER A 22 -13.89 15.08 -10.73
CA SER A 22 -15.30 15.17 -11.10
C SER A 22 -15.52 14.90 -12.59
N PRO A 23 -16.67 14.32 -12.98
CA PRO A 23 -17.06 14.22 -14.39
C PRO A 23 -17.40 15.60 -14.96
N GLY A 24 -17.33 15.74 -16.30
CA GLY A 24 -17.71 16.96 -17.01
C GLY A 24 -16.67 18.09 -16.98
N THR A 25 -15.48 17.85 -16.42
CA THR A 25 -14.39 18.83 -16.33
C THR A 25 -13.12 18.32 -17.01
N HIS A 26 -12.34 19.23 -17.59
CA HIS A 26 -10.97 18.93 -18.03
C HIS A 26 -9.99 19.30 -16.92
N THR A 27 -9.48 18.29 -16.19
CA THR A 27 -8.62 18.49 -15.02
C THR A 27 -7.15 18.35 -15.41
N LEU A 28 -6.37 19.43 -15.23
CA LEU A 28 -4.92 19.43 -15.43
C LEU A 28 -4.23 19.26 -14.07
N ILE A 29 -3.31 18.30 -14.00
CA ILE A 29 -2.61 17.93 -12.75
C ILE A 29 -1.12 18.16 -12.96
N ALA A 30 -0.59 19.24 -12.40
CA ALA A 30 0.84 19.50 -12.39
C ALA A 30 1.51 18.56 -11.37
N MET A 31 2.57 17.86 -11.79
CA MET A 31 3.34 16.97 -10.92
C MET A 31 4.79 17.42 -10.83
N SER A 32 5.38 17.28 -9.64
CA SER A 32 6.80 17.43 -9.40
C SER A 32 7.30 16.16 -8.71
N HIS A 33 8.45 15.65 -9.15
CA HIS A 33 9.03 14.44 -8.59
C HIS A 33 10.08 14.80 -7.53
N GLU A 34 9.90 14.27 -6.32
CA GLU A 34 10.82 14.43 -5.20
C GLU A 34 11.42 13.09 -4.80
N ARG A 35 12.74 13.06 -4.59
CA ARG A 35 13.45 11.89 -4.06
C ARG A 35 14.03 12.25 -2.70
N VAL A 36 13.59 11.55 -1.68
CA VAL A 36 14.06 11.71 -0.30
C VAL A 36 14.91 10.50 0.11
N THR A 37 16.07 10.75 0.72
CA THR A 37 16.95 9.71 1.25
C THR A 37 17.18 9.93 2.74
N PHE A 38 16.80 8.95 3.56
CA PHE A 38 16.97 8.99 5.01
C PHE A 38 18.23 8.25 5.47
N LEU A 39 18.81 8.68 6.59
CA LEU A 39 19.98 8.04 7.19
C LEU A 39 19.60 6.83 8.04
N LYS A 40 20.51 5.84 8.09
CA LYS A 40 20.42 4.67 8.96
C LYS A 40 20.86 5.01 10.39
N PRO A 41 20.51 4.20 11.40
CA PRO A 41 21.05 4.32 12.76
C PRO A 41 22.60 4.33 12.76
N PRO A 42 23.26 5.13 13.62
CA PRO A 42 22.71 5.93 14.73
C PRO A 42 22.17 7.33 14.34
N TYR A 43 22.37 7.80 13.11
CA TYR A 43 22.02 9.16 12.68
C TYR A 43 20.58 9.31 12.17
N GLY A 44 19.85 8.20 12.02
CA GLY A 44 18.46 8.19 11.63
C GLY A 44 17.76 6.88 12.02
N LYS A 45 16.52 6.71 11.56
CA LYS A 45 15.66 5.55 11.88
C LYS A 45 15.30 4.74 10.63
N CYS A 46 15.91 5.03 9.49
CA CYS A 46 15.65 4.28 8.26
C CYS A 46 16.17 2.85 8.40
N GLY A 47 15.33 1.88 8.06
CA GLY A 47 15.65 0.46 8.10
C GLY A 47 14.76 -0.30 7.13
N ASN A 48 15.19 -1.49 6.75
CA ASN A 48 14.43 -2.39 5.89
C ASN A 48 14.08 -3.65 6.67
N LEU A 49 12.87 -4.13 6.47
CA LEU A 49 12.39 -5.40 7.03
C LEU A 49 12.15 -6.37 5.87
N ALA A 50 12.42 -7.66 6.11
CA ALA A 50 11.95 -8.69 5.19
C ALA A 50 10.43 -8.76 5.29
N LEU A 51 9.76 -8.74 4.14
CA LEU A 51 8.30 -8.83 4.04
C LEU A 51 7.93 -10.24 3.57
N ASP A 52 6.81 -10.76 4.07
CA ASP A 52 6.38 -12.12 3.74
C ASP A 52 5.73 -12.19 2.35
N HIS A 53 5.06 -11.10 1.95
CA HIS A 53 4.23 -11.08 0.74
C HIS A 53 4.76 -10.20 -0.41
N PHE A 54 5.86 -9.48 -0.19
CA PHE A 54 6.44 -8.56 -1.18
C PHE A 54 7.94 -8.78 -1.33
N ALA A 55 8.46 -8.61 -2.55
CA ALA A 55 9.90 -8.80 -2.83
C ALA A 55 10.75 -7.58 -2.45
N ASN A 56 10.21 -6.36 -2.63
CA ASN A 56 10.88 -5.12 -2.30
C ASN A 56 10.31 -4.53 -1.01
N TYR A 57 11.13 -3.73 -0.31
CA TYR A 57 10.68 -3.00 0.87
C TYR A 57 10.25 -1.58 0.49
N THR A 58 9.00 -1.27 0.80
CA THR A 58 8.49 0.10 0.88
C THR A 58 7.72 0.28 2.19
N TYR A 59 7.53 1.52 2.60
CA TYR A 59 6.84 1.83 3.85
C TYR A 59 5.39 1.29 3.85
N ASN A 60 4.65 1.52 2.77
CA ASN A 60 3.25 1.11 2.70
C ASN A 60 3.12 -0.42 2.51
N GLN A 61 4.03 -1.07 1.78
CA GLN A 61 4.05 -2.54 1.73
C GLN A 61 4.26 -3.16 3.10
N CYS A 62 5.13 -2.59 3.94
CA CYS A 62 5.35 -3.07 5.31
C CYS A 62 4.07 -3.00 6.15
N ILE A 63 3.30 -1.92 6.03
CA ILE A 63 2.03 -1.75 6.74
C ILE A 63 1.00 -2.79 6.25
N VAL A 64 0.85 -2.92 4.93
CA VAL A 64 -0.09 -3.89 4.34
C VAL A 64 0.28 -5.33 4.71
N ASP A 65 1.57 -5.68 4.70
CA ASP A 65 2.08 -6.99 5.09
C ASP A 65 1.75 -7.31 6.55
N CYS A 66 1.98 -6.35 7.46
CA CYS A 66 1.65 -6.47 8.88
C CYS A 66 0.14 -6.66 9.13
N HIS A 67 -0.70 -5.87 8.44
CA HIS A 67 -2.15 -6.01 8.54
C HIS A 67 -2.64 -7.35 7.99
N THR A 68 -2.08 -7.78 6.86
CA THR A 68 -2.40 -9.07 6.24
C THR A 68 -2.07 -10.22 7.19
N ASN A 69 -0.86 -10.22 7.75
CA ASN A 69 -0.43 -11.21 8.74
C ASN A 69 -1.32 -11.21 9.98
N THR A 70 -1.68 -10.03 10.49
CA THR A 70 -2.57 -9.93 11.66
C THR A 70 -3.94 -10.53 11.39
N LEU A 71 -4.53 -10.27 10.22
CA LEU A 71 -5.83 -10.81 9.84
C LEU A 71 -5.80 -12.32 9.61
N ILE A 72 -4.74 -12.82 8.96
CA ILE A 72 -4.56 -14.27 8.78
C ILE A 72 -4.41 -14.95 10.14
N ASN A 73 -3.60 -14.41 11.04
CA ASN A 73 -3.33 -15.02 12.35
C ASN A 73 -4.56 -14.99 13.28
N LYS A 74 -5.37 -13.93 13.23
CA LYS A 74 -6.53 -13.79 14.12
C LYS A 74 -7.82 -14.35 13.53
N CYS A 75 -8.03 -14.21 12.23
CA CYS A 75 -9.30 -14.52 11.57
C CYS A 75 -9.18 -15.65 10.52
N GLY A 76 -7.96 -16.06 10.16
CA GLY A 76 -7.74 -17.11 9.14
C GLY A 76 -8.01 -16.67 7.71
N CYS A 77 -8.20 -15.37 7.48
CA CYS A 77 -8.63 -14.79 6.20
C CYS A 77 -7.97 -13.43 5.94
N LYS A 78 -8.10 -12.94 4.72
CA LYS A 78 -7.62 -11.61 4.30
C LYS A 78 -8.66 -10.87 3.46
N LEU A 79 -8.46 -9.59 3.18
CA LEU A 79 -9.29 -8.86 2.22
C LEU A 79 -8.86 -9.15 0.77
N SER A 80 -9.76 -8.97 -0.22
CA SER A 80 -9.44 -9.32 -1.62
C SER A 80 -8.24 -8.56 -2.20
N PHE A 81 -8.00 -7.32 -1.76
CA PHE A 81 -6.89 -6.50 -2.25
C PHE A 81 -5.56 -6.78 -1.52
N MET A 82 -5.59 -7.51 -0.40
CA MET A 82 -4.38 -7.84 0.35
C MET A 82 -3.63 -8.98 -0.34
N PRO A 83 -2.29 -9.03 -0.25
CA PRO A 83 -1.49 -10.08 -0.86
C PRO A 83 -1.59 -11.41 -0.08
N GLY A 84 -0.97 -12.48 -0.58
CA GLY A 84 -0.96 -13.81 0.06
C GLY A 84 -2.02 -14.78 -0.46
N LEU A 85 -1.92 -16.05 -0.05
CA LEU A 85 -2.74 -17.17 -0.57
C LEU A 85 -3.92 -17.57 0.33
N SER A 86 -4.11 -16.89 1.46
CA SER A 86 -5.22 -17.16 2.38
C SER A 86 -6.58 -16.81 1.77
N LYS A 87 -7.66 -17.39 2.33
CA LYS A 87 -9.03 -17.17 1.85
C LYS A 87 -9.41 -15.69 1.95
N SER A 88 -10.02 -15.14 0.90
CA SER A 88 -10.57 -13.79 0.93
C SER A 88 -11.89 -13.75 1.72
N LEU A 89 -12.05 -12.72 2.56
CA LEU A 89 -13.26 -12.44 3.34
C LEU A 89 -14.50 -12.29 2.45
N ASP A 90 -14.35 -11.67 1.29
CA ASP A 90 -15.44 -11.46 0.33
C ASP A 90 -16.00 -12.76 -0.26
N ARG A 91 -15.28 -13.88 -0.06
CA ARG A 91 -15.70 -15.24 -0.45
C ARG A 91 -16.47 -15.98 0.65
N ILE A 92 -16.66 -15.38 1.83
CA ILE A 92 -17.45 -15.93 2.95
C ILE A 92 -18.88 -15.37 2.96
N LEU A 93 -19.18 -14.37 2.12
CA LEU A 93 -20.49 -13.71 2.02
C LEU A 93 -21.38 -14.20 0.85
N PHE A 94 -21.11 -15.39 0.29
CA PHE A 94 -22.00 -16.07 -0.65
C PHE A 94 -22.25 -17.52 -0.21
#